data_AF-Q7VMM8-F1
#
_entry.id   AF-Q7VMM8-F1
#
_cell.length_a   1.000
_cell.length_b   1.000
_cell.length_c   1.000
_cell.angle_alpha   90.00
_cell.angle_beta   90.00
_cell.angle_gamma   90.00
#
_symmetry.space_group_name_H-M   'P 1'
#
loop_
_entity.id
_entity.type
_entity.pdbx_description
1 polymer ?
#
loop_
_entity_poly.entity_id
_entity_poly.type
_entity_poly.pdbx_seq_one_letter_code
_entity_poly.pdbx_strand_id
1 'polypeptide(L)'
;MNLNLELLQFIWKNRHKAGFFTIVLRKVYHAGKCRQFSVYIQKNGKFVDVSRLVANISGNKTATRYDCDFVVIPGCGMDMAYSMLYQFLDNLSIRLKKRQHAYHCKAANQYILL
;
A
#
# COMPACT_ATOMS: atom_id res chain seq x y z
N MET A 1 -9.35 -15.70 -8.34
CA MET A 1 -8.16 -15.41 -7.49
C MET A 1 -8.11 -13.90 -7.25
N ASN A 2 -8.00 -13.45 -6.00
CA ASN A 2 -8.09 -12.02 -5.65
C ASN A 2 -6.87 -11.25 -6.21
N LEU A 3 -7.05 -10.51 -7.31
CA LEU A 3 -6.01 -9.72 -8.02
C LEU A 3 -5.17 -8.85 -7.04
N ASN A 4 -5.81 -8.35 -5.98
CA ASN A 4 -5.16 -7.57 -4.93
C ASN A 4 -4.15 -8.37 -4.10
N LEU A 5 -4.32 -9.67 -3.91
CA LEU A 5 -3.43 -10.47 -3.06
C LEU A 5 -2.08 -10.72 -3.72
N GLU A 6 -2.07 -11.09 -5.00
CA GLU A 6 -0.84 -11.32 -5.75
C GLU A 6 -0.02 -10.03 -5.85
N LEU A 7 -0.70 -8.91 -6.10
CA LEU A 7 -0.08 -7.60 -6.11
C LEU A 7 0.56 -7.26 -4.76
N LEU A 8 -0.14 -7.53 -3.65
CA LEU A 8 0.39 -7.30 -2.31
C LEU A 8 1.59 -8.20 -1.97
N GLN A 9 1.57 -9.47 -2.37
CA GLN A 9 2.71 -10.37 -2.21
C GLN A 9 3.90 -9.92 -3.07
N PHE A 10 3.64 -9.48 -4.30
CA PHE A 10 4.67 -8.93 -5.18
C PHE A 10 5.31 -7.69 -4.56
N ILE A 11 4.51 -6.75 -4.07
CA ILE A 11 4.97 -5.54 -3.37
C ILE A 11 5.83 -5.93 -2.16
N TRP A 12 5.33 -6.83 -1.31
CA TRP A 12 6.06 -7.27 -0.13
C TRP A 12 7.41 -7.88 -0.49
N LYS A 13 7.48 -8.78 -1.47
CA LYS A 13 8.73 -9.41 -1.91
C LYS A 13 9.74 -8.43 -2.48
N ASN A 14 9.29 -7.37 -3.18
CA ASN A 14 10.16 -6.45 -3.92
C ASN A 14 10.41 -5.11 -3.22
N ARG A 15 9.81 -4.86 -2.04
CA ARG A 15 9.86 -3.57 -1.32
C ARG A 15 11.26 -2.99 -1.04
N HIS A 16 12.30 -3.82 -1.05
CA HIS A 16 13.67 -3.44 -0.77
C HIS A 16 14.44 -2.96 -2.01
N LYS A 17 13.88 -3.14 -3.21
CA LYS A 17 14.54 -2.74 -4.46
C LYS A 17 14.57 -1.21 -4.58
N ALA A 18 15.72 -0.67 -4.92
CA ALA A 18 15.86 0.75 -5.22
C ALA A 18 14.95 1.15 -6.38
N GLY A 19 14.29 2.32 -6.27
CA GLY A 19 13.36 2.81 -7.29
C GLY A 19 12.05 2.02 -7.42
N PHE A 20 11.81 1.01 -6.57
CA PHE A 20 10.60 0.18 -6.67
C PHE A 20 9.31 0.97 -6.48
N PHE A 21 9.29 1.84 -5.46
CA PHE A 21 8.22 2.81 -5.27
C PHE A 21 8.59 4.13 -5.92
N THR A 22 7.66 4.70 -6.67
CA THR A 22 7.75 6.06 -7.20
C THR A 22 6.57 6.84 -6.66
N ILE A 23 6.84 7.95 -5.98
CA ILE A 23 5.81 8.83 -5.42
C ILE A 23 5.86 10.16 -6.16
N VAL A 24 4.71 10.60 -6.66
CA VAL A 24 4.56 11.87 -7.34
C VAL A 24 3.64 12.77 -6.51
N LEU A 25 4.16 13.90 -6.06
CA LEU A 25 3.34 14.95 -5.45
C LEU A 25 2.50 15.61 -6.55
N ARG A 26 1.18 15.54 -6.41
CA ARG A 26 0.25 16.10 -7.40
C ARG A 26 -0.18 17.50 -7.04
N LYS A 27 -0.57 17.70 -5.78
CA LYS A 27 -1.09 18.99 -5.32
C LYS A 27 -0.96 19.14 -3.82
N VAL A 28 -0.81 20.39 -3.39
CA VAL A 28 -0.85 20.83 -2.01
C VAL A 28 -2.10 21.68 -1.80
N TYR A 29 -2.87 21.40 -0.75
CA TYR A 29 -4.13 22.09 -0.42
C TYR A 29 -4.03 22.83 0.91
N HIS A 30 -5.00 23.72 1.15
CA HIS A 30 -5.20 24.44 2.42
C HIS A 30 -3.92 25.07 2.98
N ALA A 31 -3.22 25.85 2.15
CA ALA A 31 -1.99 26.55 2.54
C ALA A 31 -0.90 25.62 3.11
N GLY A 32 -0.68 24.45 2.49
CA GLY A 32 0.39 23.54 2.89
C GLY A 32 -0.05 22.39 3.78
N LYS A 33 -1.27 22.42 4.33
CA LYS A 33 -1.73 21.49 5.37
C LYS A 33 -2.12 20.10 4.87
N CYS A 34 -2.28 19.91 3.57
CA CYS A 34 -2.71 18.64 3.00
C CYS A 34 -2.04 18.39 1.64
N ARG A 35 -1.61 17.15 1.37
CA ARG A 35 -0.95 16.75 0.14
C ARG A 35 -1.63 15.57 -0.51
N GLN A 36 -1.70 15.63 -1.84
CA GLN A 36 -2.15 14.54 -2.70
C GLN A 36 -0.95 13.88 -3.36
N PHE A 37 -0.77 12.59 -3.11
CA PHE A 37 0.30 11.78 -3.68
C PHE A 37 -0.28 10.69 -4.57
N SER A 38 0.30 10.52 -5.77
CA SER A 38 0.15 9.29 -6.54
C SER A 38 1.31 8.36 -6.19
N VAL A 39 1.01 7.10 -5.94
CA VAL A 39 2.00 6.07 -5.62
C VAL A 39 1.99 5.03 -6.72
N TYR A 40 3.16 4.82 -7.32
CA TYR A 40 3.37 3.83 -8.36
C TYR A 40 4.39 2.80 -7.90
N ILE A 41 4.27 1.59 -8.43
CA ILE A 41 5.33 0.57 -8.35
C ILE A 41 5.87 0.24 -9.72
N GLN A 42 7.15 -0.10 -9.80
CA GLN A 42 7.73 -0.66 -11.01
C GLN A 42 7.49 -2.17 -11.07
N LYS A 43 6.70 -2.62 -12.05
CA LYS A 43 6.43 -4.04 -12.31
C LYS A 43 6.62 -4.32 -13.80
N ASN A 44 7.55 -5.22 -14.14
CA ASN A 44 7.86 -5.63 -15.50
C ASN A 44 8.13 -4.43 -16.45
N GLY A 45 8.92 -3.46 -15.99
CA GLY A 45 9.26 -2.25 -16.76
C GLY A 45 8.14 -1.21 -16.88
N LYS A 46 6.96 -1.44 -16.27
CA LYS A 46 5.83 -0.50 -16.28
C LYS A 46 5.57 0.07 -14.89
N PHE A 47 5.09 1.31 -14.84
CA PHE A 47 4.56 1.91 -13.62
C PHE A 47 3.10 1.51 -13.44
N VAL A 48 2.80 0.90 -12.30
CA VAL A 48 1.44 0.48 -11.91
C VAL A 48 0.98 1.37 -10.77
N ASP A 49 -0.16 2.04 -10.92
CA ASP A 49 -0.75 2.85 -9.86
C ASP A 49 -1.24 1.95 -8.72
N VAL A 50 -0.79 2.24 -7.50
CA VAL A 50 -1.16 1.53 -6.28
C VAL A 50 -1.73 2.49 -5.22
N SER A 51 -2.10 3.71 -5.59
CA SER A 51 -2.53 4.76 -4.66
C SER A 51 -3.73 4.33 -3.81
N ARG A 52 -4.79 3.79 -4.43
CA ARG A 52 -5.95 3.23 -3.70
C ARG A 52 -5.54 2.13 -2.73
N LEU A 53 -4.65 1.23 -3.15
CA LEU A 53 -4.20 0.10 -2.35
C LEU A 53 -3.43 0.57 -1.11
N VAL A 54 -2.51 1.52 -1.32
CA VAL A 54 -1.71 2.14 -0.25
C VAL A 54 -2.61 2.87 0.74
N ALA A 55 -3.56 3.68 0.26
CA ALA A 55 -4.50 4.39 1.11
C ALA A 55 -5.35 3.43 1.96
N ASN A 56 -5.92 2.39 1.35
CA ASN A 56 -6.77 1.41 2.03
C ASN A 56 -6.02 0.60 3.10
N ILE A 57 -4.73 0.32 2.89
CA ILE A 57 -3.92 -0.41 3.87
C ILE A 57 -3.41 0.51 4.98
N SER A 58 -3.09 1.75 4.64
CA SER A 58 -2.60 2.76 5.60
C SER A 58 -3.72 3.41 6.41
N GLY A 59 -4.98 3.26 5.99
CA GLY A 59 -6.12 3.96 6.60
C GLY A 59 -6.24 5.43 6.19
N ASN A 60 -5.64 5.80 5.06
CA ASN A 60 -5.67 7.17 4.53
C ASN A 60 -6.85 7.36 3.57
N LYS A 61 -7.26 8.62 3.40
CA LYS A 61 -8.31 8.98 2.44
C LYS A 61 -7.78 8.90 1.02
N THR A 62 -8.62 8.44 0.09
CA THR A 62 -8.37 8.54 -1.34
C THR A 62 -9.15 9.71 -1.94
N ALA A 63 -8.58 10.36 -2.94
CA ALA A 63 -9.31 11.22 -3.85
C ALA A 63 -9.10 10.72 -5.28
N THR A 64 -10.09 10.90 -6.13
CA THR A 64 -10.01 10.54 -7.56
C THR A 64 -10.29 11.78 -8.39
N ARG A 65 -9.45 12.07 -9.38
CA ARG A 65 -9.63 13.18 -10.31
C ARG A 65 -8.99 12.81 -11.65
N TYR A 66 -9.71 13.02 -12.75
CA TYR A 66 -9.25 12.67 -14.11
C TYR A 66 -8.68 11.25 -14.19
N ASP A 67 -9.44 10.27 -13.69
CA ASP A 67 -9.13 8.83 -13.68
C ASP A 67 -7.85 8.40 -12.93
N CYS A 68 -7.22 9.31 -12.20
CA CYS A 68 -6.08 9.00 -11.34
C CYS A 68 -6.49 8.99 -9.87
N ASP A 69 -5.95 8.03 -9.12
CA ASP A 69 -6.16 7.92 -7.69
C ASP A 69 -5.02 8.58 -6.92
N PHE A 70 -5.37 9.20 -5.80
CA PHE A 70 -4.43 9.90 -4.94
C PHE A 70 -4.64 9.51 -3.49
N VAL A 71 -3.53 9.33 -2.77
CA VAL A 71 -3.53 9.27 -1.31
C VAL A 71 -3.51 10.70 -0.77
N VAL A 72 -4.44 11.01 0.12
CA VAL A 72 -4.58 12.32 0.77
C VAL A 72 -4.03 12.23 2.18
N ILE A 73 -3.02 13.03 2.48
CA ILE A 73 -2.34 13.02 3.79
C ILE A 73 -2.31 14.44 4.37
N PRO A 74 -2.66 14.61 5.66
CA PRO A 74 -2.45 15.87 6.36
C PRO A 74 -0.95 16.09 6.64
N GLY A 75 -0.44 17.27 6.36
CA GLY A 75 0.94 17.66 6.67
C GLY A 75 1.63 18.46 5.56
N CYS A 76 2.73 19.11 5.95
CA CYS A 76 3.55 19.96 5.09
C CYS A 76 5.00 19.43 5.01
N GLY A 77 5.27 18.42 4.18
CA GLY A 77 6.63 17.92 4.04
C GLY A 77 6.77 16.71 3.12
N MET A 78 8.02 16.40 2.74
CA MET A 78 8.38 15.21 1.95
C MET A 78 8.52 13.95 2.82
N ASP A 79 8.87 14.13 4.09
CA ASP A 79 8.84 13.12 5.16
C ASP A 79 7.48 12.41 5.28
N MET A 80 6.38 13.12 4.99
CA MET A 80 5.03 12.54 4.98
C MET A 80 4.86 11.41 3.95
N ALA A 81 5.52 11.49 2.79
CA ALA A 81 5.47 10.44 1.79
C ALA A 81 6.18 9.15 2.28
N TYR A 82 7.30 9.31 2.98
CA TYR A 82 8.00 8.19 3.60
C TYR A 82 7.24 7.60 4.78
N SER A 83 6.67 8.45 5.64
CA SER A 83 5.82 8.03 6.76
C SER A 83 4.63 7.22 6.28
N MET A 84 3.95 7.66 5.22
CA MET A 84 2.88 6.89 4.57
C MET A 84 3.36 5.52 4.06
N LEU A 85 4.48 5.46 3.34
CA LEU A 85 5.01 4.18 2.85
C LEU A 85 5.39 3.25 3.99
N TYR A 86 5.97 3.80 5.06
CA TYR A 86 6.34 3.02 6.24
C TYR A 86 5.09 2.44 6.90
N GLN A 87 4.07 3.26 7.15
CA GLN A 87 2.79 2.82 7.69
C GLN A 87 2.11 1.77 6.80
N PHE A 88 2.16 1.96 5.48
CA PHE A 88 1.66 1.00 4.51
C PHE A 88 2.35 -0.35 4.65
N LEU A 89 3.68 -0.38 4.66
CA LEU A 89 4.47 -1.61 4.72
C LEU A 89 4.30 -2.31 6.08
N ASP A 90 4.22 -1.55 7.17
CA ASP A 90 4.00 -2.10 8.50
C ASP A 90 2.63 -2.77 8.62
N ASN A 91 1.56 -2.06 8.22
CA ASN A 91 0.20 -2.61 8.18
C ASN A 91 0.08 -3.80 7.23
N LEU A 92 0.78 -3.78 6.09
CA LEU A 92 0.85 -4.90 5.17
C LEU A 92 1.49 -6.12 5.84
N SER A 93 2.59 -5.93 6.57
CA SER A 93 3.27 -7.01 7.30
C SER A 93 2.33 -7.69 8.31
N ILE A 94 1.57 -6.89 9.07
CA ILE A 94 0.59 -7.37 10.06
C ILE A 94 -0.49 -8.18 9.37
N ARG A 95 -1.05 -7.68 8.25
CA ARG A 95 -2.10 -8.37 7.49
C ARG A 95 -1.61 -9.69 6.90
N LEU A 96 -0.36 -9.75 6.42
CA LEU A 96 0.23 -10.98 5.89
C LEU A 96 0.48 -12.02 6.99
N LYS A 97 1.02 -11.61 8.15
CA LYS A 97 1.23 -12.49 9.32
C LYS A 97 -0.08 -13.06 9.87
N LYS A 98 -1.12 -12.23 10.03
CA LYS A 98 -2.45 -12.68 10.48
C LYS A 98 -3.05 -13.74 9.55
N ARG A 99 -2.84 -13.61 8.24
CA ARG A 99 -3.31 -14.61 7.27
C ARG A 99 -2.54 -15.92 7.37
N GLN A 100 -1.21 -15.87 7.51
CA GLN A 100 -0.42 -17.09 7.72
C GLN A 100 -0.90 -17.87 8.96
N HIS A 101 -1.14 -17.18 10.08
CA HIS A 101 -1.74 -17.80 11.26
C HIS A 101 -3.13 -18.40 10.99
N ALA A 102 -4.01 -17.70 10.26
CA ALA A 102 -5.33 -18.22 9.92
C ALA A 102 -5.27 -19.49 9.05
N TYR A 103 -4.31 -19.59 8.12
CA TYR A 103 -4.09 -20.80 7.34
C TYR A 103 -3.55 -21.95 8.20
N HIS A 104 -2.60 -21.67 9.10
CA HIS A 104 -2.08 -22.69 10.02
C HIS A 104 -3.14 -23.20 11.01
N CYS A 105 -4.00 -22.33 11.54
CA CYS A 105 -5.12 -22.75 12.40
C CYS A 105 -6.17 -23.56 11.63
N LYS A 106 -6.45 -23.23 10.36
CA LYS A 106 -7.36 -24.03 9.52
C LYS A 106 -6.77 -25.38 9.14
N ALA A 107 -5.48 -25.45 8.84
CA ALA A 107 -4.78 -26.70 8.60
C ALA A 107 -4.77 -27.57 9.87
N ALA A 108 -4.46 -27.00 11.04
CA ALA A 108 -4.48 -27.71 12.32
C ALA A 108 -5.88 -28.28 12.65
N ASN A 109 -6.96 -27.53 12.38
CA ASN A 109 -8.33 -28.04 12.59
C ASN A 109 -8.76 -29.13 11.61
N GLN A 110 -8.08 -29.34 10.48
CA GLN A 110 -8.33 -30.49 9.60
C GLN A 110 -7.67 -31.78 10.09
N TYR A 111 -6.69 -31.70 10.99
CA TYR A 111 -5.99 -32.86 11.54
C TYR A 111 -6.48 -33.31 12.93
N ILE A 112 -7.49 -32.63 13.50
CA ILE A 112 -8.08 -32.97 14.82
C ILE A 112 -9.41 -33.74 14.67
N LEU A 113 -9.83 -34.05 13.44
CA LEU A 113 -11.01 -34.87 13.12
C LEU A 113 -10.61 -36.25 12.53
N LEU A 114 -9.67 -36.94 13.18
CA LEU A 114 -9.41 -38.36 12.97
C LEU A 114 -9.32 -39.07 14.33
#